data_AF-A0AB36D1Q0-F1
#
_entry.id   AF-A0AB36D1Q0-F1
#
_cell.length_a   1.000
_cell.length_b   1.000
_cell.length_c   1.000
_cell.angle_alpha   90.00
_cell.angle_beta   90.00
_cell.angle_gamma   90.00
#
_symmetry.space_group_name_H-M   'P 1'
#
loop_
_entity.id
_entity.type
_entity.pdbx_description
1 polymer ?
#
loop_
_entity_poly.entity_id
_entity_poly.type
_entity_poly.pdbx_seq_one_letter_code
_entity_poly.pdbx_strand_id
1 'polypeptide(L)'
;MFEKMQRAFWKALTPDLVAEEPKAVVQPVSGLPANVVDALGGVDNLKSQQPVALTRVRVALRDVARMDRQALSVAGVPGVMMLDDGVVHLITGLQP
;
A
#
# COMPACT_ATOMS: atom_id res chain seq x y z
N MET A 1 -15.65 18.53 29.03
CA MET A 1 -16.98 17.97 29.36
C MET A 1 -17.98 18.16 28.22
N PHE A 2 -18.05 19.36 27.63
CA PHE A 2 -18.93 19.73 26.51
C PHE A 2 -18.84 18.81 25.27
N GLU A 3 -17.63 18.48 24.83
CA GLU A 3 -17.44 17.62 23.65
C GLU A 3 -18.02 16.20 23.78
N LYS A 4 -18.04 15.64 25.00
CA LYS A 4 -18.63 14.31 25.22
C LYS A 4 -20.16 14.36 25.08
N MET A 5 -20.77 15.45 25.56
CA MET A 5 -22.21 15.65 25.44
C MET A 5 -22.61 15.96 24.00
N GLN A 6 -21.81 16.76 23.28
CA GLN A 6 -22.03 17.04 21.86
C GLN A 6 -21.92 15.76 21.02
N ARG A 7 -20.93 14.90 21.27
CA ARG A 7 -20.81 13.58 20.60
C ARG A 7 -21.98 12.65 20.90
N ALA A 8 -22.40 12.56 22.17
CA ALA A 8 -23.55 11.74 22.56
C ALA A 8 -24.85 12.24 21.90
N PHE A 9 -25.03 13.56 21.84
CA PHE A 9 -26.15 14.21 21.18
C PHE A 9 -26.18 13.93 19.67
N TRP A 10 -25.06 14.10 18.97
CA TRP A 10 -24.98 13.79 17.53
C TRP A 10 -25.19 12.30 17.23
N LYS A 11 -24.68 11.39 18.06
CA LYS A 11 -24.91 9.95 17.92
C LYS A 11 -26.38 9.56 18.11
N ALA A 12 -27.11 10.27 18.99
CA ALA A 12 -28.53 10.03 19.22
C ALA A 12 -29.42 10.59 18.08
N LEU A 13 -29.02 11.70 17.47
CA LEU A 13 -29.80 12.36 16.42
C LEU A 13 -29.64 11.71 15.04
N THR A 14 -28.44 11.20 14.75
CA THR A 14 -28.09 10.61 13.46
C THR A 14 -27.17 9.41 13.65
N PRO A 15 -27.70 8.27 14.13
CA PRO A 15 -26.88 7.10 14.47
C PRO A 15 -26.07 6.57 13.26
N ASP A 16 -26.57 6.75 12.04
CA ASP A 16 -25.91 6.31 10.79
C ASP A 16 -24.89 7.31 10.21
N LEU A 17 -24.85 8.57 10.66
CA LEU A 17 -23.96 9.62 10.11
C LEU A 17 -22.69 9.84 10.94
N VAL A 18 -22.56 9.19 12.10
CA VAL A 18 -21.28 9.13 12.81
C VAL A 18 -20.47 8.01 12.18
N ALA A 19 -19.70 8.34 11.14
CA ALA A 19 -18.69 7.43 10.61
C ALA A 19 -17.83 6.97 11.79
N GLU A 20 -17.85 5.67 12.10
CA GLU A 20 -16.86 5.10 12.99
C GLU A 20 -15.51 5.46 12.38
N GLU A 21 -14.70 6.26 13.09
CA GLU A 21 -13.32 6.47 12.66
C GLU A 21 -12.73 5.06 12.51
N PRO A 22 -12.32 4.65 11.30
CA PRO A 22 -11.75 3.34 11.12
C PRO A 22 -10.57 3.30 12.07
N LYS A 23 -10.67 2.46 13.10
CA LYS A 23 -9.61 2.26 14.07
C LYS A 23 -8.40 1.88 13.24
N ALA A 24 -7.46 2.82 13.08
CA ALA A 24 -6.28 2.63 12.28
C ALA A 24 -5.53 1.46 12.90
N VAL A 25 -5.74 0.27 12.34
CA VAL A 25 -4.94 -0.88 12.67
C VAL A 25 -3.61 -0.54 12.02
N VAL A 26 -2.69 -0.01 12.83
CA VAL A 26 -1.29 0.14 12.43
C VAL A 26 -0.75 -1.28 12.33
N GLN A 27 -1.11 -1.94 11.23
CA GLN A 27 -0.47 -3.17 10.84
C GLN A 27 0.95 -2.81 10.44
N PRO A 28 1.95 -3.57 10.88
CA PRO A 28 3.28 -3.42 10.33
C PRO A 28 3.11 -3.55 8.82
N VAL A 29 3.47 -2.51 8.08
CA VAL A 29 3.46 -2.53 6.62
C VAL A 29 4.28 -3.74 6.20
N SER A 30 3.56 -4.81 5.85
CA SER A 30 4.14 -6.09 5.55
C SER A 30 4.97 -5.91 4.28
N GLY A 31 6.19 -6.44 4.30
CA GLY A 31 7.06 -6.35 3.13
C GLY A 31 6.40 -6.98 1.90
N LEU A 32 6.91 -6.63 0.72
CA LEU A 32 6.45 -7.26 -0.51
C LEU A 32 6.54 -8.81 -0.41
N PRO A 33 5.55 -9.55 -0.93
CA PRO A 33 5.61 -11.01 -1.01
C PRO A 33 6.89 -11.47 -1.71
N ALA A 34 7.45 -12.61 -1.31
CA ALA A 34 8.73 -13.10 -1.82
C ALA A 34 8.76 -13.24 -3.36
N ASN A 35 7.68 -13.77 -3.94
CA ASN A 35 7.52 -13.87 -5.40
C ASN A 35 7.49 -12.52 -6.11
N VAL A 36 7.01 -11.45 -5.45
CA VAL A 36 7.09 -10.08 -5.98
C VAL A 36 8.53 -9.58 -5.90
N VAL A 37 9.24 -9.82 -4.81
CA VAL A 37 10.66 -9.43 -4.66
C VAL A 37 11.54 -10.14 -5.69
N ASP A 38 11.32 -11.44 -5.91
CA ASP A 38 12.03 -12.22 -6.93
C ASP A 38 11.77 -11.65 -8.33
N ALA A 39 10.52 -11.31 -8.65
CA ALA A 39 10.14 -10.68 -9.92
C ALA A 39 10.72 -9.27 -10.08
N LEU A 40 11.06 -8.57 -8.99
CA LEU A 40 11.81 -7.31 -9.04
C LEU A 40 13.32 -7.52 -9.23
N GLY A 41 13.79 -8.75 -9.39
CA GLY A 41 15.21 -9.08 -9.55
C GLY A 41 15.92 -9.41 -8.24
N GLY A 42 15.18 -9.70 -7.17
CA GLY A 42 15.69 -10.10 -5.86
C GLY A 42 15.94 -8.93 -4.90
N VAL A 43 16.16 -9.25 -3.62
CA VAL A 43 16.32 -8.27 -2.53
C VAL A 43 17.47 -7.29 -2.78
N ASP A 44 18.56 -7.76 -3.38
CA ASP A 44 19.73 -6.96 -3.69
C ASP A 44 19.41 -5.83 -4.67
N ASN A 45 18.40 -6.03 -5.52
CA ASN A 45 17.97 -5.03 -6.50
C ASN A 45 17.07 -3.94 -5.87
N LEU A 46 16.54 -4.15 -4.67
CA LEU A 46 15.63 -3.23 -4.01
C LEU A 46 16.41 -2.20 -3.17
N LYS A 47 16.29 -0.91 -3.50
CA LYS A 47 16.85 0.20 -2.69
C LYS A 47 15.90 0.63 -1.58
N SER A 48 14.61 0.70 -1.89
CA SER A 48 13.57 1.08 -0.94
C SER A 48 12.20 0.60 -1.41
N GLN A 49 11.27 0.49 -0.46
CA GLN A 49 9.85 0.27 -0.70
C GLN A 49 9.03 1.22 0.19
N GLN A 50 7.92 1.72 -0.34
CA GLN A 50 7.01 2.60 0.39
C GLN A 50 5.57 2.38 -0.09
N PRO A 51 4.65 2.00 0.81
CA PRO A 51 3.22 2.04 0.52
C PRO A 51 2.76 3.47 0.22
N VAL A 52 2.05 3.67 -0.88
CA VAL A 52 1.50 4.97 -1.30
C VAL A 52 0.09 4.78 -1.86
N ALA A 53 -0.75 5.82 -1.77
CA ALA A 53 -2.07 5.85 -2.43
C ALA A 53 -2.95 4.59 -2.20
N LEU A 54 -2.93 4.04 -0.98
CA LEU A 54 -3.67 2.86 -0.47
C LEU A 54 -3.37 1.52 -1.14
N THR A 55 -3.34 1.46 -2.48
CA THR A 55 -3.23 0.22 -3.25
C THR A 55 -1.92 0.09 -4.01
N ARG A 56 -0.95 0.96 -3.71
CA ARG A 56 0.33 0.97 -4.41
C ARG A 56 1.49 0.81 -3.45
N VAL A 57 2.53 0.17 -3.96
CA VAL A 57 3.86 0.20 -3.37
C VAL A 57 4.79 0.85 -4.38
N ARG A 58 5.44 1.94 -3.97
CA ARG A 58 6.55 2.53 -4.70
C ARG A 58 7.82 1.81 -4.30
N VAL A 59 8.56 1.31 -5.27
CA VAL A 59 9.90 0.77 -5.07
C VAL A 59 10.92 1.63 -5.80
N ALA A 60 12.14 1.70 -5.27
CA ALA A 60 13.30 2.17 -6.00
C ALA A 60 14.21 0.97 -6.26
N LEU A 61 14.61 0.77 -7.51
CA LEU A 61 15.45 -0.35 -7.93
C LEU A 61 16.88 0.11 -8.21
N ARG A 62 17.85 -0.82 -8.09
CA ARG A 62 19.23 -0.60 -8.54
C ARG A 62 19.33 -0.70 -10.05
N ASP A 63 18.66 -1.68 -10.63
CA ASP A 63 18.65 -1.95 -12.06
C ASP A 63 17.23 -2.41 -12.48
N VAL A 64 16.57 -1.58 -13.28
CA VAL A 64 15.20 -1.87 -13.77
C VAL A 64 15.20 -3.00 -14.80
N ALA A 65 16.33 -3.26 -15.48
CA ALA A 65 16.42 -4.32 -16.48
C ALA A 65 16.30 -5.73 -15.88
N ARG A 66 16.55 -5.87 -14.57
CA ARG A 66 16.37 -7.13 -13.81
C ARG A 66 14.92 -7.42 -13.43
N MET A 67 14.00 -6.47 -13.64
CA MET A 67 12.58 -6.65 -13.32
C MET A 67 11.87 -7.46 -14.40
N ASP A 68 11.20 -8.53 -13.98
CA ASP A 68 10.34 -9.36 -14.82
C ASP A 68 8.87 -8.94 -14.67
N ARG A 69 8.35 -8.21 -15.66
CA ARG A 69 6.96 -7.73 -15.67
C ARG A 69 5.94 -8.87 -15.79
N GLN A 70 6.29 -9.98 -16.42
CA GLN A 70 5.39 -11.12 -16.55
C GLN A 70 5.29 -11.85 -15.21
N ALA A 71 6.42 -12.08 -14.54
CA ALA A 71 6.44 -12.65 -13.20
C ALA A 71 5.70 -11.77 -12.19
N LEU A 72 5.80 -10.43 -12.27
CA LEU A 72 5.01 -9.50 -11.46
C LEU A 72 3.50 -9.69 -11.65
N SER A 73 3.06 -9.84 -12.91
CA SER A 73 1.65 -10.09 -13.21
C SER A 73 1.16 -11.41 -12.61
N VAL A 74 1.94 -12.48 -12.74
CA VAL A 74 1.65 -13.79 -12.13
C VAL A 74 1.65 -13.71 -10.60
N ALA A 75 2.52 -12.89 -10.02
CA ALA A 75 2.61 -12.64 -8.58
C ALA A 75 1.45 -11.78 -8.03
N GLY A 76 0.50 -11.36 -8.86
CA GLY A 76 -0.67 -10.59 -8.45
C GLY A 76 -0.47 -9.08 -8.46
N VAL A 77 0.52 -8.56 -9.19
CA VAL A 77 0.71 -7.13 -9.44
C VAL A 77 0.05 -6.76 -10.78
N PRO A 78 -1.23 -6.35 -10.81
CA PRO A 78 -1.97 -6.08 -12.05
C PRO A 78 -1.46 -4.87 -12.85
N GLY A 79 -0.63 -4.01 -12.25
CA GLY A 79 -0.15 -2.81 -12.91
C GLY A 79 1.22 -2.36 -12.41
N VAL A 80 2.05 -1.94 -13.37
CA VAL A 80 3.41 -1.45 -13.13
C VAL A 80 3.58 -0.15 -13.90
N MET A 81 3.87 0.94 -13.19
CA MET A 81 4.22 2.24 -13.76
C MET A 81 5.70 2.53 -13.48
N MET A 82 6.48 2.68 -14.54
CA MET A 82 7.88 3.09 -14.43
C MET A 82 7.97 4.62 -14.41
N LEU A 83 8.85 5.12 -13.56
CA LEU A 83 9.24 6.52 -13.44
C LEU A 83 10.75 6.62 -13.66
N ASP A 84 11.26 7.86 -13.71
CA ASP A 84 12.68 8.11 -13.82
C ASP A 84 13.46 7.57 -12.59
N ASP A 85 14.80 7.51 -12.72
CA ASP A 85 15.75 7.13 -11.66
C ASP A 85 15.50 5.74 -11.02
N GLY A 86 14.89 4.84 -11.78
CA GLY A 86 14.65 3.46 -11.34
C GLY A 86 13.51 3.33 -10.32
N VAL A 87 12.62 4.32 -10.24
CA VAL A 87 11.43 4.26 -9.41
C VAL A 87 10.31 3.54 -10.17
N VAL A 88 9.64 2.62 -9.49
CA VAL A 88 8.52 1.84 -10.05
C VAL A 88 7.36 1.84 -9.07
N HIS A 89 6.15 2.13 -9.55
CA HIS A 89 4.92 1.93 -8.77
C HIS A 89 4.29 0.61 -9.16
N LEU A 90 4.03 -0.22 -8.16
CA LEU A 90 3.33 -1.49 -8.27
C LEU A 90 1.92 -1.29 -7.73
N ILE A 91 0.91 -1.73 -8.46
CA ILE A 91 -0.45 -1.85 -7.93
C ILE A 91 -0.52 -3.19 -7.20
N THR A 92 -0.71 -3.17 -5.89
CA THR A 92 -0.69 -4.37 -5.01
C THR A 92 -2.05 -4.65 -4.38
N GLY A 93 -3.05 -3.80 -4.63
CA GLY A 93 -4.36 -3.89 -3.96
C GLY A 93 -4.32 -3.40 -2.52
N LEU A 94 -5.47 -3.47 -1.83
CA LEU A 94 -5.54 -3.16 -0.40
C LEU A 94 -4.83 -4.29 0.36
N GLN A 95 -3.74 -3.95 1.03
CA GLN A 95 -3.13 -4.87 1.98
C GLN A 95 -3.88 -4.77 3.30
N PRO A 96 -4.22 -5.90 3.94
CA PRO A 96 -4.97 -5.91 5.18
C PRO A 96 -4.30 -5.04 6.23
#